data_AF-A0A2G9NBI1-F1
#
_entry.id   AF-A0A2G9NBI1-F1
#
_cell.length_a   1.000
_cell.length_b   1.000
_cell.length_c   1.000
_cell.angle_alpha   90.00
_cell.angle_beta   90.00
_cell.angle_gamma   90.00
#
_symmetry.space_group_name_H-M   'P 1'
#
loop_
_entity.id
_entity.type
_entity.pdbx_description
1 polymer ?
#
loop_
_entity_poly.entity_id
_entity_poly.type
_entity_poly.pdbx_seq_one_letter_code
_entity_poly.pdbx_strand_id
1 'polypeptide(L)'
;MATQRAIQKFTDLCSCRSEEIIIKISKERLTNKQKTVLRMINGLQEQEIITNATKFSEKTTRILECSESTIWSCLKTLRNCELLEYSSKDNKGIPLRLTKIGMKVAEELNKKNKEVVRI
;
A
#
# COMPACT_ATOMS: atom_id res chain seq x y z
N MET A 1 32.35 -2.66 19.18
CA MET A 1 31.60 -1.64 18.40
C MET A 1 31.72 -1.79 16.87
N ALA A 2 32.86 -2.22 16.31
CA ALA A 2 33.01 -2.37 14.84
C ALA A 2 32.16 -3.51 14.22
N THR A 3 32.01 -4.63 14.92
CA THR A 3 31.23 -5.80 14.48
C THR A 3 29.73 -5.52 14.38
N GLN A 4 29.14 -4.81 15.36
CA GLN A 4 27.73 -4.38 15.30
C GLN A 4 27.44 -3.45 14.11
N ARG A 5 28.37 -2.55 13.76
CA ARG A 5 28.22 -1.66 12.60
C ARG A 5 28.27 -2.43 11.27
N ALA A 6 29.09 -3.47 11.17
CA ALA A 6 29.18 -4.31 9.97
C ALA A 6 27.92 -5.18 9.79
N ILE A 7 27.41 -5.75 10.90
CA ILE A 7 26.16 -6.51 10.90
C ILE A 7 25.00 -5.59 10.48
N GLN A 8 24.87 -4.40 11.09
CA GLN A 8 23.82 -3.45 10.76
C GLN A 8 23.83 -3.08 9.28
N LYS A 9 25.01 -2.70 8.73
CA LYS A 9 25.17 -2.39 7.30
C LYS A 9 24.76 -3.55 6.39
N PHE A 10 25.08 -4.79 6.77
CA PHE A 10 24.70 -5.97 5.99
C PHE A 10 23.18 -6.19 6.01
N THR A 11 22.53 -6.09 7.18
CA THR A 11 21.07 -6.15 7.29
C THR A 11 20.38 -5.06 6.48
N ASP A 12 20.90 -3.82 6.51
CA ASP A 12 20.34 -2.71 5.76
C ASP A 12 20.45 -2.95 4.24
N LEU A 13 21.57 -3.52 3.78
CA LEU A 13 21.80 -3.88 2.38
C LEU A 13 20.88 -5.03 1.90
N CYS A 14 20.62 -6.01 2.76
CA CYS A 14 19.66 -7.07 2.46
C CYS A 14 18.23 -6.52 2.44
N SER A 15 17.88 -5.65 3.40
CA SER A 15 16.56 -5.04 3.50
C SER A 15 16.23 -4.19 2.28
N CYS A 16 17.15 -3.36 1.79
CA CYS A 16 16.88 -2.51 0.62
C CYS A 16 16.64 -3.34 -0.65
N ARG A 17 17.42 -4.40 -0.87
CA ARG A 17 17.22 -5.31 -2.01
C ARG A 17 15.89 -6.04 -1.95
N SER A 18 15.49 -6.52 -0.78
CA SER A 18 14.19 -7.19 -0.61
C SER A 18 13.03 -6.24 -0.85
N GLU A 19 13.11 -4.99 -0.37
CA GLU A 19 12.10 -3.96 -0.62
C GLU A 19 11.96 -3.64 -2.12
N GLU A 20 13.07 -3.45 -2.84
CA GLU A 20 13.06 -3.19 -4.29
C GLU A 20 12.39 -4.33 -5.06
N ILE A 21 12.65 -5.58 -4.68
CA ILE A 21 12.04 -6.76 -5.30
C ILE A 21 10.53 -6.77 -5.01
N ILE A 22 10.11 -6.53 -3.77
CA ILE A 22 8.69 -6.48 -3.40
C ILE A 22 7.97 -5.37 -4.17
N ILE A 23 8.61 -4.19 -4.30
CA ILE A 23 8.08 -3.08 -5.08
C ILE A 23 7.89 -3.50 -6.54
N LYS A 24 8.91 -4.10 -7.15
CA LYS A 24 8.85 -4.55 -8.55
C LYS A 24 7.73 -5.59 -8.75
N ILE A 25 7.68 -6.62 -7.92
CA ILE A 25 6.65 -7.66 -7.99
C ILE A 25 5.26 -7.06 -7.78
N SER A 26 5.08 -6.16 -6.81
CA SER A 26 3.81 -5.49 -6.56
C SER A 26 3.37 -4.65 -7.77
N LYS A 27 4.30 -3.93 -8.40
CA LYS A 27 4.02 -3.16 -9.62
C LYS A 27 3.58 -4.06 -10.80
N GLU A 28 4.10 -5.27 -10.90
CA GLU A 28 3.74 -6.21 -11.98
C GLU A 28 2.46 -6.99 -11.68
N ARG A 29 2.28 -7.47 -10.44
CA ARG A 29 1.21 -8.41 -10.06
C ARG A 29 -0.09 -7.74 -9.65
N LEU A 30 -0.05 -6.51 -9.11
CA LEU A 30 -1.27 -5.81 -8.71
C LEU A 30 -2.06 -5.37 -9.95
N THR A 31 -3.37 -5.60 -9.92
CA THR A 31 -4.28 -5.10 -10.95
C THR A 31 -4.36 -3.57 -10.92
N ASN A 32 -4.82 -2.96 -12.01
CA ASN A 32 -5.01 -1.51 -12.06
C ASN A 32 -5.97 -1.00 -10.98
N LYS A 33 -7.02 -1.76 -10.68
CA LYS A 33 -7.99 -1.39 -9.63
C LYS A 33 -7.35 -1.47 -8.23
N GLN A 34 -6.56 -2.51 -7.96
CA GLN A 34 -5.80 -2.62 -6.70
C GLN A 34 -4.78 -1.48 -6.55
N LYS A 35 -4.03 -1.16 -7.61
CA LYS A 35 -3.10 -0.01 -7.64
C LYS A 35 -3.82 1.32 -7.37
N THR A 36 -5.00 1.51 -7.95
CA THR A 36 -5.82 2.70 -7.71
C THR A 36 -6.30 2.78 -6.27
N VAL A 37 -6.83 1.69 -5.71
CA VAL A 37 -7.21 1.62 -4.29
C VAL A 37 -6.02 1.95 -3.37
N LEU A 38 -4.84 1.37 -3.65
CA LEU A 38 -3.62 1.64 -2.88
C LEU A 38 -3.24 3.13 -2.92
N ARG A 39 -3.29 3.77 -4.10
CA ARG A 39 -3.03 5.21 -4.26
C ARG A 39 -4.05 6.08 -3.55
N MET A 40 -5.32 5.72 -3.57
CA MET A 40 -6.37 6.45 -2.86
C MET A 40 -6.13 6.42 -1.34
N ILE A 41 -5.75 5.27 -0.77
CA ILE A 41 -5.42 5.16 0.66
C ILE A 41 -4.18 6.00 0.98
N ASN A 42 -3.14 5.96 0.13
CA ASN A 42 -1.95 6.79 0.29
C ASN A 42 -2.30 8.28 0.37
N GLY A 43 -3.13 8.79 -0.54
CA GLY A 43 -3.55 10.19 -0.55
C GLY A 43 -4.36 10.59 0.69
N LEU A 44 -5.14 9.68 1.28
CA LEU A 44 -5.81 9.92 2.56
C LEU A 44 -4.80 10.04 3.70
N GLN A 45 -3.78 9.18 3.74
CA GLN A 45 -2.73 9.24 4.77
C GLN A 45 -1.83 10.47 4.63
N GLU A 46 -1.50 10.89 3.41
CA GLU A 46 -0.77 12.14 3.14
C GLU A 46 -1.54 13.38 3.64
N GLN A 47 -2.87 13.29 3.67
CA GLN A 47 -3.75 14.32 4.23
C GLN A 47 -4.09 14.08 5.71
N GLU A 48 -3.45 13.11 6.36
CA GLU A 48 -3.70 12.69 7.75
C GLU A 48 -5.17 12.32 8.05
N ILE A 49 -5.92 11.90 7.02
CA ILE A 49 -7.32 11.51 7.14
C ILE A 49 -7.40 10.07 7.64
N ILE A 50 -7.83 9.92 8.90
CA ILE A 50 -8.11 8.62 9.51
C ILE A 50 -9.47 8.11 9.02
N THR A 51 -9.48 6.91 8.42
CA THR A 51 -10.73 6.24 7.99
C THR A 51 -10.72 4.77 8.41
N ASN A 52 -11.89 4.14 8.34
CA ASN A 52 -12.02 2.69 8.50
C ASN A 52 -12.35 2.04 7.14
N ALA A 53 -12.15 0.72 7.05
CA ALA A 53 -12.35 -0.02 5.81
C ALA A 53 -13.78 0.08 5.26
N THR A 54 -14.79 0.08 6.12
CA THR A 54 -16.21 0.19 5.73
C THR A 54 -16.52 1.53 5.07
N LYS A 55 -16.21 2.66 5.75
CA LYS A 55 -16.42 4.02 5.21
C LYS A 55 -15.63 4.24 3.93
N PHE A 56 -14.40 3.72 3.88
CA PHE A 56 -13.59 3.76 2.66
C PHE A 56 -14.25 2.99 1.52
N SER A 57 -14.77 1.78 1.80
CA SER A 57 -15.43 0.94 0.81
C SER A 57 -16.65 1.62 0.19
N GLU A 58 -17.56 2.13 1.04
CA GLU A 58 -18.76 2.85 0.61
C GLU A 58 -18.44 4.05 -0.29
N LYS A 59 -17.46 4.88 0.12
CA LYS A 59 -17.05 6.05 -0.66
C LYS A 59 -16.39 5.64 -1.98
N THR A 60 -15.54 4.62 -1.96
CA THR A 60 -14.76 4.19 -3.13
C THR A 60 -15.62 3.49 -4.17
N THR A 61 -16.67 2.76 -3.75
CA THR A 61 -17.65 2.16 -4.66
C THR A 61 -18.31 3.21 -5.56
N ARG A 62 -18.62 4.38 -5.01
CA ARG A 62 -19.19 5.50 -5.78
C ARG A 62 -18.18 6.12 -6.74
N ILE A 63 -16.92 6.26 -6.31
CA ILE A 63 -15.86 6.88 -7.13
C ILE A 63 -15.41 5.97 -8.28
N LEU A 64 -15.29 4.66 -8.03
CA LEU A 64 -14.77 3.69 -9.00
C LEU A 64 -15.87 2.92 -9.75
N GLU A 65 -17.13 3.34 -9.57
CA GLU A 65 -18.33 2.76 -10.19
C GLU A 65 -18.32 1.22 -10.18
N CYS A 66 -18.11 0.63 -9.00
CA CYS A 66 -18.02 -0.82 -8.86
C CYS A 66 -18.60 -1.33 -7.55
N SER A 67 -18.95 -2.63 -7.51
CA SER A 67 -19.57 -3.22 -6.32
C SER A 67 -18.70 -3.10 -5.07
N GLU A 68 -19.35 -3.00 -3.91
CA GLU A 68 -18.65 -3.00 -2.62
C GLU A 68 -17.82 -4.27 -2.42
N SER A 69 -18.32 -5.43 -2.89
CA SER A 69 -17.60 -6.70 -2.89
C SER A 69 -16.28 -6.64 -3.66
N THR A 70 -16.21 -5.85 -4.74
CA THR A 70 -14.97 -5.64 -5.51
C THR A 70 -13.96 -4.85 -4.69
N ILE A 71 -14.40 -3.82 -3.97
CA ILE A 71 -13.52 -3.02 -3.10
C ILE A 71 -13.01 -3.87 -1.93
N TRP A 72 -13.89 -4.62 -1.27
CA TRP A 72 -13.50 -5.55 -0.20
C TRP A 72 -12.54 -6.63 -0.69
N SER A 73 -12.73 -7.15 -1.90
CA SER A 73 -11.78 -8.09 -2.52
C SER A 73 -10.40 -7.44 -2.71
N CYS A 74 -10.35 -6.20 -3.20
CA CYS A 74 -9.11 -5.44 -3.31
C CYS A 74 -8.44 -5.23 -1.95
N LEU A 75 -9.19 -4.76 -0.94
CA LEU A 75 -8.67 -4.53 0.41
C LEU A 75 -8.12 -5.82 1.03
N LYS A 76 -8.85 -6.94 0.87
CA LYS A 76 -8.42 -8.25 1.36
C LYS A 76 -7.14 -8.72 0.66
N THR A 77 -7.05 -8.61 -0.66
CA THR A 77 -5.82 -8.98 -1.38
C THR A 77 -4.64 -8.11 -0.95
N LEU A 78 -4.81 -6.79 -0.87
CA LEU A 78 -3.75 -5.87 -0.46
C LEU A 78 -3.29 -6.13 0.99
N ARG A 79 -4.21 -6.47 1.89
CA ARG A 79 -3.88 -6.90 3.26
C ARG A 79 -3.10 -8.21 3.28
N ASN A 80 -3.51 -9.20 2.49
CA ASN A 80 -2.82 -10.48 2.37
C ASN A 80 -1.42 -10.33 1.77
N CYS A 81 -1.18 -9.29 0.98
CA CYS A 81 0.15 -8.91 0.49
C CYS A 81 0.94 -8.02 1.47
N GLU A 82 0.44 -7.82 2.70
CA GLU A 82 1.07 -6.98 3.73
C GLU A 82 1.30 -5.52 3.30
N LEU A 83 0.52 -5.03 2.33
CA LEU A 83 0.61 -3.65 1.85
C LEU A 83 -0.29 -2.70 2.65
N LEU A 84 -1.28 -3.23 3.37
CA LEU A 84 -2.18 -2.43 4.18
C LEU A 84 -2.65 -3.18 5.43
N GLU A 85 -3.14 -2.41 6.39
CA GLU A 85 -3.73 -2.89 7.63
C GLU A 85 -5.09 -2.24 7.84
N TYR A 86 -6.04 -2.99 8.39
CA TYR A 86 -7.31 -2.49 8.90
C TYR A 86 -7.87 -3.48 9.92
N SER A 87 -8.84 -3.02 10.71
CA SER A 87 -9.51 -3.83 11.72
C SER A 87 -10.09 -5.14 11.15
N SER A 88 -9.83 -6.26 11.82
CA SER A 88 -10.46 -7.56 11.57
C SER A 88 -11.16 -8.08 12.81
N LYS A 89 -11.80 -9.26 12.73
CA LYS A 89 -12.43 -9.90 13.89
C LYS A 89 -11.45 -10.08 15.06
N ASP A 90 -10.21 -10.42 14.73
CA ASP A 90 -9.13 -10.71 15.69
C ASP A 90 -8.36 -9.47 16.16
N ASN A 91 -8.54 -8.33 15.48
CA ASN A 91 -7.79 -7.12 15.77
C ASN A 91 -8.67 -5.88 15.55
N LYS A 92 -9.26 -5.38 16.64
CA LYS A 92 -10.22 -4.26 16.63
C LYS A 92 -9.50 -2.93 16.86
N GLY A 93 -10.06 -1.85 16.30
CA GLY A 93 -9.60 -0.48 16.56
C GLY A 93 -8.46 0.01 15.65
N ILE A 94 -8.02 -0.79 14.69
CA ILE A 94 -7.01 -0.38 13.70
C ILE A 94 -7.69 0.35 12.53
N PRO A 95 -7.32 1.62 12.27
CA PRO A 95 -7.82 2.34 11.09
C PRO A 95 -7.26 1.74 9.81
N LEU A 96 -7.92 1.99 8.68
CA LEU A 96 -7.39 1.61 7.38
C LEU A 96 -6.14 2.46 7.08
N ARG A 97 -4.99 1.80 6.91
CA ARG A 97 -3.71 2.46 6.61
C ARG A 97 -2.79 1.56 5.79
N LEU A 98 -1.87 2.16 5.05
CA LEU A 98 -0.77 1.44 4.42
C LEU A 98 0.29 1.03 5.45
N THR A 99 0.94 -0.10 5.21
CA THR A 99 2.17 -0.48 5.90
C THR A 99 3.36 0.33 5.36
N LYS A 100 4.54 0.23 5.99
CA LYS A 100 5.76 0.86 5.48
C LYS A 100 6.06 0.46 4.03
N ILE A 101 5.91 -0.82 3.70
CA ILE A 101 6.13 -1.31 2.34
C ILE A 101 5.00 -0.87 1.39
N GLY A 102 3.75 -0.84 1.87
CA GLY A 102 2.61 -0.31 1.11
C GLY A 102 2.78 1.14 0.70
N MET A 103 3.29 2.00 1.58
CA MET A 103 3.61 3.40 1.27
C MET A 103 4.67 3.49 0.17
N LYS A 104 5.80 2.77 0.30
CA LYS A 104 6.85 2.75 -0.73
C LYS A 104 6.33 2.29 -2.09
N VAL A 105 5.48 1.25 -2.12
CA VAL A 105 4.83 0.78 -3.34
C VAL A 105 3.93 1.86 -3.94
N ALA A 106 3.11 2.53 -3.12
CA ALA A 106 2.21 3.59 -3.59
C ALA A 106 2.98 4.80 -4.14
N GLU A 107 4.05 5.24 -3.47
CA GLU A 107 4.95 6.29 -3.94
C GLU A 107 5.56 5.95 -5.31
N GLU A 108 6.05 4.72 -5.47
CA GLU A 108 6.64 4.23 -6.71
C GLU A 108 5.61 4.13 -7.86
N LEU A 109 4.35 3.81 -7.55
CA LEU A 109 3.27 3.85 -8.52
C LEU A 109 2.93 5.29 -8.96
N ASN A 110 3.09 6.26 -8.06
CA ASN A 110 2.86 7.68 -8.35
C ASN A 110 4.00 8.32 -9.17
N LYS A 111 5.25 7.90 -8.96
CA LYS A 111 6.41 8.38 -9.76
C LYS A 111 6.24 8.05 -11.24
N LYS A 112 5.79 6.84 -11.57
CA LYS A 112 5.59 6.41 -12.97
C LYS A 112 4.54 7.23 -13.71
N ASN A 113 3.56 7.81 -13.01
CA ASN A 113 2.55 8.68 -13.61
C ASN A 113 3.09 10.09 -13.95
N LYS A 114 4.16 10.56 -13.29
CA LYS A 114 4.76 11.87 -13.56
C LYS A 114 5.69 11.86 -14.78
N GLU A 115 6.22 10.71 -15.18
CA GLU A 115 7.12 10.60 -16.34
C GLU A 115 6.38 10.58 -17.68
N VAL A 116 5.08 10.26 -17.70
CA VAL A 116 4.26 10.22 -18.92
C VAL A 116 3.66 11.58 -19.28
N VAL A 117 3.71 12.56 -18.37
CA VAL A 117 3.29 13.96 -18.63
C VAL A 117 4.52 14.82 -18.86
N ARG A 118 5.23 14.54 -19.96
CA ARG A 118 6.12 15.50 -20.62
C ARG A 118 5.65 15.60 -22.06
N ILE A 119 4.62 16.40 -22.28
CA ILE A 119 4.25 16.92 -23.59
C ILE A 119 4.76 18.36 -23.63
#